data_AF-K4HC46-F1
#
_entry.id   AF-K4HC46-F1
#
_cell.length_a   1.000
_cell.length_b   1.000
_cell.length_c   1.000
_cell.angle_alpha   90.00
_cell.angle_beta   90.00
_cell.angle_gamma   90.00
#
_symmetry.space_group_name_H-M   'P 1'
#
loop_
_entity.id
_entity.type
_entity.pdbx_description
1 polymer ?
#
loop_
_entity_poly.entity_id
_entity_poly.type
_entity_poly.pdbx_seq_one_letter_code
_entity_poly.pdbx_strand_id
1 'polypeptide(L)'
;GIEWLNSQSIPTYVYELTNDLLKKNGKVQAKNSFSGVSFWLVKNKIEVFYPGPGHTQDNVVVWLPENKILFGGCFVKPDGLGNLDDANLEAWPKSAKILMSKYNKAKLVVSSHSEVGDAS
;
A
#
# COMPACT_ATOMS: atom_id res chain seq x y z
N GLY A 1 9.29 3.24 12.23
CA GLY A 1 8.72 4.56 12.52
C GLY A 1 7.56 4.53 13.51
N ILE A 2 6.64 3.55 13.37
CA ILE A 2 5.38 3.48 14.16
C ILE A 2 5.60 3.62 15.67
N GLU A 3 6.51 2.85 16.26
CA GLU A 3 6.79 2.89 17.70
C GLU A 3 7.13 4.29 18.22
N TRP A 4 8.03 4.99 17.53
CA TRP A 4 8.40 6.34 17.89
C TRP A 4 7.24 7.33 17.71
N LEU A 5 6.51 7.26 16.59
CA LEU A 5 5.32 8.12 16.38
C LEU A 5 4.26 7.91 17.46
N ASN A 6 4.05 6.65 17.86
CA ASN A 6 3.12 6.28 18.93
C ASN A 6 3.55 6.88 20.28
N SER A 7 4.86 6.90 20.59
CA SER A 7 5.38 7.49 21.83
C SER A 7 5.22 9.02 21.87
N GLN A 8 5.19 9.66 20.70
CA GLN A 8 4.89 11.09 20.54
C GLN A 8 3.39 11.39 20.45
N SER A 9 2.51 10.40 20.68
CA SER A 9 1.06 10.52 20.53
C SER A 9 0.59 10.96 19.13
N ILE A 10 1.42 10.74 18.10
CA ILE A 10 1.04 11.00 16.70
C ILE A 10 0.20 9.82 16.20
N PRO A 11 -0.98 10.07 15.59
CA PRO A 11 -1.81 9.00 15.05
C PRO A 11 -1.10 8.21 13.93
N THR A 12 -1.07 6.89 14.07
CA THR A 12 -0.55 5.95 13.08
C THR A 12 -1.70 5.10 12.53
N TYR A 13 -1.66 4.79 11.23
CA TYR A 13 -2.70 4.05 10.52
C TYR A 13 -2.08 2.94 9.69
N VAL A 14 -2.67 1.75 9.72
CA VAL A 14 -2.32 0.62 8.84
C VAL A 14 -3.57 -0.17 8.46
N TYR A 15 -3.46 -1.04 7.45
CA TYR A 15 -4.52 -2.01 7.15
C TYR A 15 -4.60 -3.05 8.28
N GLU A 16 -5.79 -3.57 8.59
CA GLU A 16 -5.97 -4.54 9.69
C GLU A 16 -5.04 -5.75 9.56
N LEU A 17 -4.89 -6.32 8.35
CA LEU A 17 -3.95 -7.42 8.11
C LEU A 17 -2.49 -7.02 8.41
N THR A 18 -2.10 -5.78 8.14
CA THR A 18 -0.76 -5.28 8.50
C THR A 18 -0.58 -5.26 10.01
N ASN A 19 -1.59 -4.83 10.76
CA ASN A 19 -1.50 -4.83 12.21
C ASN A 19 -1.43 -6.26 12.78
N ASP A 20 -2.11 -7.23 12.18
CA ASP A 20 -2.01 -8.65 12.55
C ASP A 20 -0.61 -9.21 12.29
N LEU A 21 -0.02 -8.89 11.12
CA LEU A 21 1.34 -9.28 10.78
C LEU A 21 2.38 -8.63 11.71
N LEU A 22 2.22 -7.34 12.05
CA LEU A 22 3.07 -6.65 13.02
C LEU A 22 3.04 -7.38 14.37
N LYS A 23 1.85 -7.72 14.87
CA LYS A 23 1.68 -8.46 16.13
C LYS A 23 2.34 -9.84 16.07
N LYS A 24 2.10 -10.61 15.00
CA LYS A 24 2.69 -11.93 14.78
C LYS A 24 4.23 -11.88 14.78
N ASN A 25 4.79 -10.80 14.25
CA ASN A 25 6.24 -10.59 14.14
C ASN A 25 6.85 -9.87 15.36
N GLY A 26 6.09 -9.71 16.46
CA GLY A 26 6.57 -9.06 17.68
C GLY A 26 6.92 -7.57 17.50
N LYS A 27 6.29 -6.89 16.54
CA LYS A 27 6.47 -5.45 16.26
C LYS A 27 5.35 -4.62 16.87
N VAL A 28 5.67 -3.38 17.21
CA VAL A 28 4.67 -2.41 17.70
C VAL A 28 3.63 -2.14 16.61
N GLN A 29 2.36 -2.32 16.97
CA GLN A 29 1.21 -2.07 16.10
C GLN A 29 0.93 -0.56 15.96
N ALA A 30 0.28 -0.18 14.86
CA ALA A 30 -0.26 1.17 14.73
C ALA A 30 -1.49 1.34 15.63
N LYS A 31 -1.73 2.58 16.08
CA LYS A 31 -2.85 2.90 16.99
C LYS A 31 -4.22 2.84 16.32
N ASN A 32 -4.28 3.05 15.01
CA ASN A 32 -5.49 2.97 14.23
C ASN A 32 -5.32 1.94 13.12
N SER A 33 -6.39 1.21 12.83
CA SER A 33 -6.45 0.32 11.67
C SER A 33 -7.74 0.55 10.89
N PHE A 34 -7.72 0.11 9.63
CA PHE A 34 -8.90 0.11 8.76
C PHE A 34 -9.00 -1.24 8.03
N SER A 35 -10.22 -1.58 7.63
CA SER A 35 -10.55 -2.75 6.82
C SER A 35 -11.28 -2.36 5.54
N GLY A 36 -11.49 -3.34 4.66
CA GLY A 36 -12.16 -3.16 3.39
C GLY A 36 -11.21 -2.74 2.26
N VAL A 37 -11.80 -2.58 1.08
CA VAL A 37 -11.04 -2.37 -0.17
C VAL A 37 -10.55 -0.92 -0.32
N SER A 38 -11.27 0.04 0.26
CA SER A 38 -11.01 1.47 0.11
C SER A 38 -11.23 2.19 1.43
N PHE A 39 -10.29 3.05 1.79
CA PHE A 39 -10.34 3.86 3.00
C PHE A 39 -9.89 5.29 2.69
N TRP A 40 -10.67 6.30 3.08
CA TRP A 40 -10.28 7.69 2.94
C TRP A 40 -9.62 8.16 4.23
N LEU A 41 -8.29 8.24 4.25
CA LEU A 41 -7.55 8.86 5.35
C LEU A 41 -7.91 10.33 5.47
N VAL A 42 -8.03 11.01 4.33
CA VAL A 42 -8.56 12.36 4.23
C VAL A 42 -9.55 12.38 3.07
N LYS A 43 -10.84 12.60 3.37
CA LYS A 43 -11.92 12.58 2.39
C LYS A 43 -11.58 13.43 1.16
N ASN A 44 -11.67 12.81 -0.02
CA ASN A 44 -11.39 13.39 -1.34
C ASN A 44 -9.92 13.82 -1.58
N LYS A 45 -8.98 13.54 -0.68
CA LYS A 45 -7.58 13.95 -0.80
C LYS A 45 -6.57 12.81 -0.70
N ILE A 46 -6.81 11.86 0.19
CA ILE A 46 -5.91 10.73 0.43
C ILE A 46 -6.75 9.47 0.56
N GLU A 47 -6.74 8.66 -0.49
CA GLU A 47 -7.36 7.33 -0.52
C GLU A 47 -6.30 6.27 -0.31
N VAL A 48 -6.58 5.30 0.54
CA VAL A 48 -5.82 4.06 0.67
C VAL A 48 -6.64 2.95 0.04
N PHE A 49 -6.01 2.16 -0.82
CA PHE A 49 -6.68 1.12 -1.59
C PHE A 49 -5.96 -0.21 -1.46
N TYR A 50 -6.72 -1.27 -1.24
CA TYR A 50 -6.25 -2.64 -1.20
C TYR A 50 -6.56 -3.33 -2.53
N PRO A 51 -5.57 -3.53 -3.44
CA PRO A 51 -5.79 -4.19 -4.73
C PRO A 51 -5.97 -5.72 -4.60
N GLY A 52 -5.65 -6.28 -3.45
CA GLY A 52 -5.49 -7.72 -3.23
C GLY A 52 -4.03 -8.09 -2.93
N PRO A 53 -3.75 -9.37 -2.60
CA PRO A 53 -2.40 -9.83 -2.28
C PRO A 53 -1.43 -9.66 -3.45
N GLY A 54 -0.16 -9.39 -3.14
CA GLY A 54 0.91 -9.26 -4.13
C GLY A 54 2.27 -9.47 -3.48
N HIS A 55 3.01 -8.38 -3.26
CA HIS A 55 4.30 -8.44 -2.58
C HIS A 55 4.18 -8.98 -1.16
N THR A 56 3.06 -8.67 -0.49
CA THR A 56 2.66 -9.26 0.78
C THR A 56 1.15 -9.51 0.77
N GLN A 57 0.62 -10.20 1.78
CA GLN A 57 -0.83 -10.41 1.92
C GLN A 57 -1.60 -9.12 2.27
N ASP A 58 -0.91 -8.12 2.80
CA ASP A 58 -1.50 -6.91 3.39
C ASP A 58 -1.17 -5.62 2.63
N ASN A 59 -0.46 -5.70 1.50
CA ASN A 59 -0.02 -4.52 0.77
C ASN A 59 -1.18 -3.59 0.39
N VAL A 60 -1.02 -2.29 0.62
CA VAL A 60 -1.95 -1.27 0.14
C VAL A 60 -1.21 -0.23 -0.69
N VAL A 61 -1.94 0.49 -1.53
CA VAL A 61 -1.46 1.65 -2.26
C VAL A 61 -2.14 2.91 -1.76
N VAL A 62 -1.53 4.08 -2.00
CA VAL A 62 -2.12 5.38 -1.65
C VAL A 62 -2.33 6.20 -2.90
N TRP A 63 -3.53 6.76 -3.07
CA TRP A 63 -3.93 7.58 -4.20
C TRP A 63 -4.23 9.02 -3.78
N LEU A 64 -3.65 9.96 -4.53
CA LEU A 64 -3.85 11.40 -4.39
C LEU A 64 -4.63 11.91 -5.62
N PRO A 65 -5.98 12.02 -5.55
CA PRO A 65 -6.83 12.31 -6.69
C PRO A 65 -6.59 13.70 -7.31
N GLU A 66 -6.32 14.72 -6.50
CA GLU A 66 -6.12 16.10 -6.98
C GLU A 66 -4.92 16.19 -7.95
N ASN A 67 -3.83 15.50 -7.63
CA ASN A 67 -2.60 15.50 -8.44
C ASN A 67 -2.49 14.29 -9.38
N LYS A 68 -3.37 13.30 -9.25
CA LYS A 68 -3.31 12.01 -9.92
C LYS A 68 -2.01 11.24 -9.65
N ILE A 69 -1.58 11.21 -8.39
CA ILE A 69 -0.35 10.53 -7.96
C ILE A 69 -0.73 9.23 -7.27
N LEU A 70 -0.11 8.12 -7.70
CA LEU A 70 -0.23 6.82 -7.06
C LEU A 70 1.09 6.48 -6.35
N PHE A 71 1.05 6.35 -5.03
CA PHE A 71 2.12 5.70 -4.28
C PHE A 71 1.84 4.19 -4.25
N GLY A 72 2.58 3.45 -5.07
CA GLY A 72 2.45 1.99 -5.23
C GLY A 72 3.25 1.18 -4.21
N GLY A 73 4.14 1.83 -3.45
CA GLY A 73 4.98 1.18 -2.46
C GLY A 73 5.78 0.01 -3.06
N CYS A 74 5.91 -1.08 -2.29
CA CYS A 74 6.62 -2.28 -2.73
C CYS A 74 5.78 -3.19 -3.65
N PHE A 75 4.50 -2.88 -3.87
CA PHE A 75 3.62 -3.64 -4.77
C PHE A 75 3.95 -3.37 -6.24
N VAL A 76 4.32 -2.13 -6.58
CA VAL A 76 4.76 -1.75 -7.94
C VAL A 76 6.25 -2.06 -8.09
N LYS A 77 6.57 -2.96 -9.04
CA LYS A 77 7.90 -3.57 -9.21
C LYS A 77 8.24 -3.72 -10.71
N PRO A 78 8.67 -2.64 -11.39
CA PRO A 78 8.91 -2.68 -12.84
C PRO A 78 10.15 -3.50 -13.23
N ASP A 79 11.21 -3.47 -12.40
CA ASP A 79 12.52 -4.05 -12.74
C ASP A 79 12.74 -5.47 -12.18
N GLY A 80 11.73 -6.02 -11.51
CA GLY A 80 11.79 -7.33 -10.86
C GLY A 80 11.06 -7.38 -9.52
N LEU A 81 10.49 -8.53 -9.17
CA LEU A 81 9.60 -8.66 -8.02
C LEU A 81 10.31 -8.53 -6.65
N GLY A 82 11.63 -8.72 -6.59
CA GLY A 82 12.42 -8.63 -5.36
C GLY A 82 12.22 -9.84 -4.45
N ASN A 83 12.19 -9.62 -3.11
CA ASN A 83 11.95 -10.71 -2.16
C ASN A 83 10.52 -11.26 -2.30
N LEU A 84 10.40 -12.58 -2.31
CA LEU A 84 9.16 -13.33 -2.51
C LEU A 84 8.71 -14.12 -1.27
N ASP A 85 9.44 -14.06 -0.16
CA ASP A 85 9.17 -14.87 1.05
C ASP A 85 7.73 -14.73 1.57
N ASP A 86 7.18 -13.51 1.52
CA ASP A 86 5.81 -13.19 1.95
C ASP A 86 4.85 -12.96 0.78
N ALA A 87 5.32 -13.14 -0.46
CA ALA A 87 4.57 -12.79 -1.66
C ALA A 87 3.51 -13.84 -2.01
N ASN A 88 2.41 -13.36 -2.60
CA ASN A 88 1.37 -14.20 -3.18
C ASN A 88 1.45 -14.15 -4.71
N LEU A 89 2.33 -14.98 -5.29
CA LEU A 89 2.59 -14.99 -6.72
C LEU A 89 1.37 -15.37 -7.57
N GLU A 90 0.48 -16.20 -7.04
CA GLU A 90 -0.75 -16.60 -7.75
C GLU A 90 -1.75 -15.43 -7.84
N ALA A 91 -1.90 -14.66 -6.77
CA ALA A 91 -2.84 -13.54 -6.71
C ALA A 91 -2.28 -12.26 -7.36
N TRP A 92 -0.96 -12.04 -7.31
CA TRP A 92 -0.34 -10.77 -7.71
C TRP A 92 -0.73 -10.30 -9.12
N PRO A 93 -0.76 -11.14 -10.17
CA PRO A 93 -1.16 -10.70 -11.50
C PRO A 93 -2.60 -10.18 -11.56
N LYS A 94 -3.51 -10.77 -10.78
CA LYS A 94 -4.92 -10.32 -10.68
C LYS A 94 -5.00 -8.99 -9.93
N SER A 95 -4.31 -8.88 -8.80
CA SER A 95 -4.24 -7.65 -8.01
C SER A 95 -3.65 -6.48 -8.82
N ALA A 96 -2.60 -6.76 -9.62
CA ALA A 96 -1.98 -5.77 -10.50
C ALA A 96 -2.94 -5.28 -11.59
N LYS A 97 -3.70 -6.18 -12.22
CA LYS A 97 -4.74 -5.79 -13.19
C LYS A 97 -5.83 -4.92 -12.57
N ILE A 98 -6.26 -5.23 -11.34
CA ILE A 98 -7.23 -4.41 -10.60
C ILE A 98 -6.66 -3.01 -10.36
N LEU A 99 -5.41 -2.91 -9.91
CA LEU A 99 -4.73 -1.64 -9.67
C LEU A 99 -4.62 -0.80 -10.95
N MET A 100 -4.11 -1.40 -12.04
CA MET A 100 -3.96 -0.75 -13.33
C MET A 100 -5.30 -0.26 -13.87
N SER A 101 -6.36 -1.08 -13.76
CA SER A 101 -7.69 -0.68 -14.23
C SER A 101 -8.28 0.48 -13.42
N LYS A 102 -8.04 0.53 -12.10
CA LYS A 102 -8.58 1.58 -11.24
C LYS A 102 -7.84 2.90 -11.41
N TYR A 103 -6.53 2.88 -11.55
CA TYR A 103 -5.67 4.07 -11.61
C TYR A 103 -4.97 4.28 -12.95
N ASN A 104 -5.59 3.85 -14.06
CA ASN A 104 -5.09 4.05 -15.43
C ASN A 104 -4.88 5.52 -15.85
N LYS A 105 -5.35 6.47 -15.04
CA LYS A 105 -5.18 7.93 -15.24
C LYS A 105 -4.12 8.53 -14.32
N ALA A 106 -3.33 7.71 -13.62
CA ALA A 106 -2.21 8.20 -12.81
C ALA A 106 -1.23 8.97 -13.71
N LYS A 107 -0.85 10.17 -13.27
CA LYS A 107 0.20 10.99 -13.91
C LYS A 107 1.58 10.61 -13.41
N LEU A 108 1.67 10.21 -12.14
CA LEU A 108 2.90 9.76 -11.51
C LEU A 108 2.62 8.49 -10.72
N VAL A 109 3.52 7.52 -10.84
CA VAL A 109 3.54 6.29 -10.04
C VAL A 109 4.85 6.23 -9.29
N VAL A 110 4.77 6.30 -7.97
CA VAL A 110 5.91 6.26 -7.06
C VAL A 110 6.01 4.86 -6.46
N SER A 111 7.04 4.12 -6.84
CA SER A 111 7.39 2.84 -6.23
C SER A 111 8.37 3.02 -5.07
N SER A 112 8.53 2.01 -4.22
CA SER A 112 9.50 2.08 -3.11
C SER A 112 10.96 1.94 -3.53
N HIS A 113 11.25 1.35 -4.70
CA HIS A 113 12.59 0.83 -5.03
C HIS A 113 13.04 1.04 -6.49
N SER A 114 12.25 1.76 -7.30
CA SER A 114 12.60 2.15 -8.66
C SER A 114 12.34 3.65 -8.85
N GLU A 115 12.81 4.20 -9.97
CA GLU A 115 12.52 5.59 -10.32
C GLU A 115 11.01 5.87 -10.42
N VAL A 116 10.64 7.15 -10.30
CA VAL A 116 9.25 7.58 -10.47
C VAL A 116 8.87 7.41 -11.94
N GLY A 117 7.75 6.72 -12.19
CA GLY A 117 7.20 6.51 -13.53
C GLY A 117 5.83 7.15 -13.70
N ASP A 118 5.10 6.69 -14.70
CA ASP A 118 3.71 7.05 -14.97
C ASP A 118 2.84 5.80 -15.17
N ALA A 119 1.67 5.93 -15.79
CA ALA A 119 0.73 4.83 -16.00
C ALA A 119 0.96 4.03 -17.30
N SER A 120 2.00 4.34 -18.09
CA SER A 120 2.31 3.67 -19.35
C SER A 120 3.05 2.35 -19.20
#